data_AF-A0A7K8IYF4-F1
#
_entry.id   AF-A0A7K8IYF4-F1
#
_cell.length_a   1.000
_cell.length_b   1.000
_cell.length_c   1.000
_cell.angle_alpha   90.00
_cell.angle_beta   90.00
_cell.angle_gamma   90.00
#
_symmetry.space_group_name_H-M   'P 1'
#
loop_
_entity.id
_entity.type
_entity.pdbx_description
1 polymer ?
#
loop_
_entity_poly.entity_id
_entity_poly.type
_entity_poly.pdbx_seq_one_letter_code
_entity_poly.pdbx_strand_id
1 'polypeptide(L)'
;MALTGMLLNGASFHGGCRRHKVLLSLLGPFLSNSKLYSSYRRPGAEPEKKLSWQNADFSFKKGFDHLKTQLSLLKKETQDYLMGPGGHPLSQHLLEQTRVLWQFRSQEDLNGWVISSDVEIGGKSKVYLKLGRNNQAALLYGTLNTEVPRDGETKYSGYCSMRSRPAVGSFNRKKYYDWSNFNTLYLRVRGDGRPWMVNIYTDPYFSHQKDDLYSYFMFTRGGPYWEEIKIPFSKFFLSSRGRVQDSQHPVWLDKTFGFTIGDKVDGPFQLEIDFIGLLKDRAHREEFAYEIYDKNTPV
;
A
#
# COMPACT_ATOMS: atom_id res chain seq x y z
N MET A 1 -66.96 55.55 25.83
CA MET A 1 -67.31 54.13 25.59
C MET A 1 -66.12 53.44 24.96
N ALA A 2 -65.87 52.20 25.38
CA ALA A 2 -64.77 51.28 25.04
C ALA A 2 -64.44 51.22 23.52
N LEU A 3 -63.24 50.90 23.03
CA LEU A 3 -62.29 49.86 23.43
C LEU A 3 -60.84 50.24 23.06
N THR A 4 -59.92 49.76 23.89
CA THR A 4 -58.45 49.76 23.80
C THR A 4 -57.91 48.98 22.59
N GLY A 5 -56.99 49.59 21.83
CA GLY A 5 -56.20 48.93 20.80
C GLY A 5 -54.97 48.25 21.38
N MET A 6 -54.81 46.94 21.10
CA MET A 6 -53.64 46.16 21.48
C MET A 6 -52.57 46.18 20.37
N LEU A 7 -51.34 46.47 20.83
CA LEU A 7 -50.07 46.29 20.17
C LEU A 7 -49.79 44.81 19.85
N LEU A 8 -49.23 44.53 18.67
CA LEU A 8 -48.46 43.30 18.41
C LEU A 8 -47.06 43.68 17.93
N ASN A 9 -46.09 43.29 18.74
CA ASN A 9 -44.67 43.58 18.65
C ASN A 9 -43.95 42.73 17.59
N GLY A 10 -43.00 43.36 16.91
CA GLY A 10 -41.60 42.88 16.81
C GLY A 10 -41.31 41.65 15.95
N ALA A 11 -41.14 41.86 14.64
CA ALA A 11 -40.39 40.94 13.79
C ALA A 11 -38.88 41.15 14.01
N SER A 12 -38.19 40.14 14.56
CA SER A 12 -36.75 40.13 14.75
C SER A 12 -36.03 39.58 13.50
N PHE A 13 -35.04 40.33 13.04
CA PHE A 13 -34.13 39.96 11.96
C PHE A 13 -33.26 38.75 12.36
N HIS A 14 -33.41 37.61 11.67
CA HIS A 14 -32.43 36.53 11.71
C HIS A 14 -31.41 36.72 10.59
N GLY A 15 -30.27 37.32 10.94
CA GLY A 15 -29.07 37.37 10.11
C GLY A 15 -28.39 36.01 10.07
N GLY A 16 -28.71 35.20 9.07
CA GLY A 16 -28.01 33.96 8.75
C GLY A 16 -26.63 34.24 8.15
N CYS A 17 -25.59 34.15 8.97
CA CYS A 17 -24.20 34.32 8.58
C CYS A 17 -23.75 33.19 7.63
N ARG A 18 -23.75 33.44 6.32
CA ARG A 18 -23.06 32.61 5.32
C ARG A 18 -21.54 32.80 5.48
N ARG A 19 -20.90 32.00 6.33
CA ARG A 19 -19.44 31.88 6.36
C ARG A 19 -18.99 30.73 5.46
N HIS A 20 -18.16 31.10 4.50
CA HIS A 20 -17.54 30.27 3.47
C HIS A 20 -16.92 28.97 4.01
N LYS A 21 -17.40 27.82 3.53
CA LYS A 21 -16.74 26.52 3.59
C LYS A 21 -15.65 26.42 2.51
N VAL A 22 -14.58 27.21 2.61
CA VAL A 22 -13.43 27.12 1.69
C VAL A 22 -12.11 26.76 2.39
N LEU A 23 -12.09 26.67 3.73
CA LEU A 23 -10.85 26.42 4.49
C LEU A 23 -10.72 25.03 5.14
N LEU A 24 -11.57 24.06 4.77
CA LEU A 24 -11.54 22.71 5.38
C LEU A 24 -10.57 21.71 4.70
N SER A 25 -9.85 22.10 3.65
CA SER A 25 -8.92 21.22 2.92
C SER A 25 -7.48 21.26 3.44
N LEU A 26 -7.12 22.24 4.30
CA LEU A 26 -5.73 22.46 4.74
C LEU A 26 -5.36 21.84 6.10
N LEU A 27 -6.31 21.21 6.81
CA LEU A 27 -6.11 20.74 8.20
C LEU A 27 -6.18 19.21 8.37
N GLY A 28 -6.35 18.44 7.30
CA GLY A 28 -6.35 16.98 7.35
C GLY A 28 -5.00 16.41 6.95
N PRO A 29 -3.97 16.45 7.81
CA PRO A 29 -3.44 15.17 8.26
C PRO A 29 -2.68 15.26 9.61
N PHE A 30 -3.40 15.29 10.73
CA PHE A 30 -2.82 14.99 12.05
C PHE A 30 -3.04 13.54 12.48
N LEU A 31 -3.28 12.63 11.52
CA LEU A 31 -3.54 11.22 11.76
C LEU A 31 -2.54 10.36 10.98
N SER A 32 -1.27 10.41 11.36
CA SER A 32 -0.33 9.32 11.10
C SER A 32 -0.42 8.28 12.22
N ASN A 33 -1.62 7.78 12.50
CA ASN A 33 -1.76 6.53 13.25
C ASN A 33 -1.83 5.41 12.22
N SER A 34 -0.82 4.53 12.29
CA SER A 34 -0.63 3.30 11.52
C SER A 34 -1.79 2.28 11.56
N LYS A 35 -2.96 2.65 12.09
CA LYS A 35 -4.16 1.80 12.16
C LYS A 35 -5.12 1.94 10.97
N LEU A 36 -4.92 2.90 10.08
CA LEU A 36 -5.89 3.23 9.02
C LEU A 36 -5.98 2.23 7.86
N TYR A 37 -5.19 1.15 7.85
CA TYR A 37 -5.20 0.20 6.71
C TYR A 37 -6.02 -1.08 6.94
N SER A 38 -6.37 -1.41 8.17
CA SER A 38 -7.18 -2.60 8.45
C SER A 38 -8.66 -2.19 8.58
N SER A 39 -9.44 -2.37 7.51
CA SER A 39 -10.91 -2.35 7.63
C SER A 39 -11.44 -3.57 8.38
N TYR A 40 -10.58 -4.52 8.73
CA TYR A 40 -10.94 -5.66 9.55
C TYR A 40 -11.12 -5.21 11.00
N ARG A 41 -12.37 -5.23 11.46
CA ARG A 41 -12.69 -5.13 12.87
C ARG A 41 -12.74 -6.56 13.41
N ARG A 42 -11.94 -6.85 14.44
CA ARG A 42 -12.05 -8.14 15.12
C ARG A 42 -13.46 -8.32 15.67
N PRO A 43 -14.07 -9.48 15.45
CA PRO A 43 -15.33 -9.85 16.10
C PRO A 43 -15.19 -9.69 17.62
N GLY A 44 -16.18 -9.05 18.26
CA GLY A 44 -16.16 -8.78 19.70
C GLY A 44 -15.30 -7.58 20.16
N ALA A 45 -14.54 -6.92 19.27
CA ALA A 45 -13.86 -5.68 19.62
C ALA A 45 -14.87 -4.52 19.67
N GLU A 46 -14.96 -3.84 20.83
CA GLU A 46 -15.82 -2.68 20.96
C GLU A 46 -15.44 -1.59 19.94
N PRO A 47 -16.42 -0.91 19.32
CA PRO A 47 -16.13 0.24 18.49
C PRO A 47 -15.36 1.29 19.32
N GLU A 48 -14.19 1.73 18.84
CA GLU A 48 -13.48 2.85 19.46
C GLU A 48 -14.43 4.08 19.48
N LYS A 49 -15.03 4.38 20.65
CA LYS A 49 -16.00 5.49 20.83
C LYS A 49 -15.35 6.88 20.81
N LYS A 50 -14.04 6.98 20.55
CA LYS A 50 -13.30 8.24 20.59
C LYS A 50 -13.57 9.04 19.32
N LEU A 51 -14.19 10.21 19.46
CA LEU A 51 -14.30 11.19 18.39
C LEU A 51 -12.89 11.65 17.98
N SER A 52 -12.56 11.55 16.70
CA SER A 52 -11.22 11.84 16.13
C SER A 52 -10.67 13.23 16.48
N TRP A 53 -11.56 14.18 16.80
CA TRP A 53 -11.25 15.56 17.15
C TRP A 53 -10.73 15.73 18.58
N GLN A 54 -10.99 14.77 19.48
CA GLN A 54 -10.61 14.86 20.91
C GLN A 54 -9.11 14.63 21.17
N ASN A 55 -8.37 14.07 20.20
CA ASN A 55 -6.92 13.85 20.29
C ASN A 55 -6.12 14.86 19.45
N ALA A 56 -6.75 15.95 18.98
CA ALA A 56 -6.11 16.93 18.12
C ALA A 56 -5.32 17.96 18.95
N ASP A 57 -4.03 17.70 19.16
CA ASP A 57 -3.10 18.69 19.70
C ASP A 57 -2.76 19.75 18.64
N PHE A 58 -3.55 20.81 18.58
CA PHE A 58 -3.30 21.97 17.72
C PHE A 58 -2.09 22.76 18.22
N SER A 59 -0.89 22.36 17.78
CA SER A 59 0.34 23.09 18.06
C SER A 59 0.80 23.82 16.79
N PHE A 60 0.83 25.15 16.86
CA PHE A 60 1.25 26.01 15.74
C PHE A 60 2.66 25.68 15.24
N LYS A 61 3.58 25.28 16.14
CA LYS A 61 4.93 24.85 15.77
C LYS A 61 4.91 23.63 14.85
N LYS A 62 4.18 22.56 15.22
CA LYS A 62 4.02 21.37 14.39
C LYS A 62 3.36 21.70 13.05
N GLY A 63 2.39 22.62 13.04
CA GLY A 63 1.76 23.10 11.81
C GLY A 63 2.75 23.80 10.87
N PHE A 64 3.60 24.68 11.40
CA PHE A 64 4.63 25.36 10.61
C PHE A 64 5.71 24.39 10.10
N ASP A 65 6.17 23.46 10.94
CA ASP A 65 7.12 22.42 10.54
C ASP A 65 6.52 21.54 9.43
N HIS A 66 5.25 21.16 9.56
CA HIS A 66 4.54 20.43 8.51
C HIS A 66 4.47 21.23 7.21
N LEU A 67 4.08 22.51 7.25
CA LEU A 67 4.06 23.37 6.06
C LEU A 67 5.45 23.46 5.41
N LYS A 68 6.52 23.58 6.21
CA LYS A 68 7.90 23.59 5.70
C LYS A 68 8.24 22.27 4.99
N THR A 69 7.83 21.13 5.53
CA THR A 69 8.00 19.83 4.86
C THR A 69 7.17 19.74 3.58
N GLN A 70 5.94 20.24 3.56
CA GLN A 70 5.10 20.20 2.37
C GLN A 70 5.63 21.12 1.25
N LEU A 71 6.14 22.29 1.60
CA LEU A 71 6.78 23.20 0.65
C LEU A 71 8.08 22.62 0.10
N SER A 72 8.85 21.88 0.91
CA SER A 72 10.07 21.22 0.42
C SER A 72 9.74 20.07 -0.54
N LEU A 73 8.69 19.29 -0.26
CA LEU A 73 8.17 18.27 -1.17
C LEU A 73 7.65 18.89 -2.48
N LEU A 74 6.86 19.96 -2.39
CA LEU A 74 6.36 20.68 -3.56
C LEU A 74 7.52 21.20 -4.43
N LYS A 75 8.56 21.77 -3.81
CA LYS A 75 9.75 22.22 -4.53
C LYS A 75 10.42 21.06 -5.27
N LYS A 76 10.59 19.90 -4.63
CA LYS A 76 11.14 18.70 -5.27
C LYS A 76 10.26 18.25 -6.44
N GLU A 77 8.94 18.24 -6.29
CA GLU A 77 8.02 17.86 -7.38
C GLU A 77 8.09 18.83 -8.56
N THR A 78 8.20 20.14 -8.32
CA THR A 78 8.39 21.11 -9.40
C THR A 78 9.72 20.91 -10.12
N GLN A 79 10.78 20.56 -9.38
CA GLN A 79 12.09 20.24 -9.96
C GLN A 79 12.04 18.94 -10.77
N ASP A 80 11.40 17.89 -10.23
CA ASP A 80 11.20 16.62 -10.94
C ASP A 80 10.43 16.87 -12.24
N TYR A 81 9.34 17.64 -12.20
CA TYR A 81 8.54 17.96 -13.38
C TYR A 81 9.36 18.68 -14.47
N LEU A 82 10.28 19.56 -14.07
CA LEU A 82 11.17 20.26 -15.01
C LEU A 82 12.24 19.36 -15.62
N MET A 83 12.78 18.40 -14.86
CA MET A 83 13.84 17.50 -15.32
C MET A 83 13.29 16.30 -16.11
N GLY A 84 12.06 15.87 -15.80
CA GLY A 84 11.39 14.72 -16.40
C GLY A 84 10.97 13.66 -15.36
N PRO A 85 10.28 12.58 -15.78
CA PRO A 85 9.77 11.55 -14.88
C PRO A 85 10.88 10.96 -13.99
N GLY A 86 10.72 11.09 -12.67
CA GLY A 86 11.70 10.58 -11.69
C GLY A 86 13.01 11.37 -11.63
N GLY A 87 13.05 12.60 -12.14
CA GLY A 87 14.24 13.46 -12.09
C GLY A 87 15.28 13.17 -13.17
N HIS A 88 14.94 12.36 -14.17
CA HIS A 88 15.82 12.02 -15.30
C HIS A 88 15.31 12.65 -16.60
N PRO A 89 16.22 13.03 -17.53
CA PRO A 89 15.83 13.45 -18.86
C PRO A 89 14.98 12.39 -19.57
N LEU A 90 13.98 12.81 -20.34
CA LEU A 90 13.07 11.91 -21.07
C LEU A 90 13.82 10.89 -21.96
N SER A 91 14.93 11.29 -22.58
CA SER A 91 15.74 10.38 -23.41
C SER A 91 16.31 9.21 -22.60
N GLN A 92 16.81 9.46 -21.40
CA GLN A 92 17.32 8.44 -20.50
C GLN A 92 16.18 7.53 -20.03
N HIS A 93 15.05 8.12 -19.65
CA HIS A 93 13.88 7.37 -19.19
C HIS A 93 13.34 6.41 -20.27
N LEU A 94 13.32 6.83 -21.55
CA LEU A 94 12.87 6.00 -22.66
C LEU A 94 13.85 4.87 -23.02
N LEU A 95 15.15 5.10 -22.81
CA LEU A 95 16.22 4.12 -23.09
C LEU A 95 16.49 3.19 -21.91
N GLU A 96 15.99 3.51 -20.72
CA GLU A 96 16.20 2.74 -19.49
C GLU A 96 15.62 1.34 -19.64
N GLN A 97 16.50 0.34 -19.69
CA GLN A 97 16.09 -1.07 -19.75
C GLN A 97 15.85 -1.65 -18.37
N THR A 98 16.60 -1.19 -17.36
CA THR A 98 16.51 -1.68 -16.00
C THR A 98 16.48 -0.50 -15.04
N ARG A 99 15.51 -0.51 -14.13
CA ARG A 99 15.35 0.52 -13.10
C ARG A 99 15.26 -0.11 -11.73
N VAL A 100 16.11 0.30 -10.80
CA VAL A 100 16.00 -0.16 -9.42
C VAL A 100 15.08 0.79 -8.65
N LEU A 101 14.00 0.25 -8.06
CA LEU A 101 12.99 1.04 -7.34
C LEU A 101 13.30 1.11 -5.85
N TRP A 102 13.61 -0.04 -5.24
CA TRP A 102 13.90 -0.13 -3.83
C TRP A 102 15.24 -0.83 -3.62
N GLN A 103 16.08 -0.18 -2.82
CA GLN A 103 17.33 -0.73 -2.32
C GLN A 103 17.34 -0.59 -0.81
N PHE A 104 17.95 -1.55 -0.13
CA PHE A 104 17.97 -1.59 1.32
C PHE A 104 19.40 -1.33 1.81
N ARG A 105 19.74 -0.04 1.95
CA ARG A 105 21.07 0.39 2.42
C ARG A 105 21.00 1.06 3.78
N SER A 106 19.87 1.70 4.09
CA SER A 106 19.66 2.48 5.30
C SER A 106 18.44 2.03 6.10
N GLN A 107 18.37 2.44 7.37
CA GLN A 107 17.19 2.22 8.20
C GLN A 107 15.99 3.04 7.71
N GLU A 108 16.22 4.16 7.03
CA GLU A 108 15.18 4.98 6.40
C GLU A 108 14.47 4.20 5.29
N ASP A 109 15.22 3.42 4.50
CA ASP A 109 14.65 2.56 3.46
C ASP A 109 13.72 1.49 4.07
N LEU A 110 14.09 0.91 5.21
CA LEU A 110 13.23 -0.03 5.94
C LEU A 110 11.97 0.64 6.50
N ASN A 111 12.06 1.90 6.91
CA ASN A 111 10.90 2.69 7.29
C ASN A 111 9.98 2.95 6.09
N GLY A 112 10.40 2.69 4.85
CA GLY A 112 9.52 2.65 3.69
C GLY A 112 8.54 1.47 3.70
N TRP A 113 8.67 0.51 4.61
CA TRP A 113 7.91 -0.74 4.59
C TRP A 113 7.03 -0.91 5.83
N VAL A 114 5.92 -1.60 5.64
CA VAL A 114 4.97 -2.01 6.68
C VAL A 114 4.96 -3.52 6.74
N ILE A 115 5.13 -4.05 7.93
CA ILE A 115 5.00 -5.46 8.21
C ILE A 115 3.61 -5.70 8.78
N SER A 116 2.95 -6.77 8.33
CA SER A 116 1.67 -7.24 8.84
C SER A 116 1.76 -8.75 9.11
N SER A 117 1.00 -9.22 10.08
CA SER A 117 0.92 -10.65 10.42
C SER A 117 -0.49 -11.00 10.85
N ASP A 118 -0.75 -12.30 10.89
CA ASP A 118 -1.99 -12.89 11.42
C ASP A 118 -2.33 -12.44 12.85
N VAL A 119 -1.36 -11.89 13.61
CA VAL A 119 -1.58 -11.29 14.92
C VAL A 119 -2.67 -10.24 14.86
N GLU A 120 -2.84 -9.51 13.75
CA GLU A 120 -3.93 -8.55 13.56
C GLU A 120 -5.32 -9.20 13.61
N ILE A 121 -5.43 -10.45 13.19
CA ILE A 121 -6.66 -11.26 13.20
C ILE A 121 -6.78 -12.05 14.51
N GLY A 122 -5.68 -12.27 15.22
CA GLY A 122 -5.61 -13.04 16.47
C GLY A 122 -4.67 -14.25 16.42
N GLY A 123 -3.99 -14.45 15.29
CA GLY A 123 -3.03 -15.53 15.09
C GLY A 123 -1.74 -15.35 15.92
N LYS A 124 -0.84 -16.33 15.79
CA LYS A 124 0.38 -16.46 16.61
C LYS A 124 1.66 -16.30 15.81
N SER A 125 1.59 -15.96 14.53
CA SER A 125 2.77 -15.78 13.68
C SER A 125 3.53 -14.53 14.10
N LYS A 126 4.86 -14.58 13.99
CA LYS A 126 5.75 -13.46 14.33
C LYS A 126 6.59 -13.11 13.13
N VAL A 127 6.78 -11.82 12.90
CA VAL A 127 7.53 -11.31 11.74
C VAL A 127 8.32 -10.08 12.15
N TYR A 128 9.55 -10.01 11.65
CA TYR A 128 10.51 -8.98 11.96
C TYR A 128 11.26 -8.58 10.69
N LEU A 129 11.58 -7.29 10.59
CA LEU A 129 12.39 -6.73 9.51
C LEU A 129 13.63 -6.10 10.14
N LYS A 130 14.81 -6.50 9.65
CA LYS A 130 16.10 -5.91 10.05
C LYS A 130 16.97 -5.67 8.83
N LEU A 131 17.98 -4.82 8.97
CA LEU A 131 19.05 -4.77 7.98
C LEU A 131 19.89 -6.05 8.07
N GLY A 132 20.24 -6.59 6.91
CA GLY A 132 21.10 -7.74 6.75
C GLY A 132 22.55 -7.42 7.13
N ARG A 133 23.41 -8.45 7.05
CA ARG A 133 24.84 -8.28 7.32
C ARG A 133 25.43 -7.25 6.34
N ASN A 134 26.25 -6.34 6.84
CA ASN A 134 26.88 -5.25 6.09
C ASN A 134 25.95 -4.13 5.57
N ASN A 135 24.71 -4.03 6.08
CA ASN A 135 23.73 -3.01 5.65
C ASN A 135 23.46 -3.02 4.14
N GLN A 136 23.54 -4.18 3.51
CA GLN A 136 23.37 -4.32 2.06
C GLN A 136 22.01 -4.90 1.67
N ALA A 137 21.24 -5.43 2.60
CA ALA A 137 19.98 -6.10 2.28
C ALA A 137 18.95 -5.86 3.38
N ALA A 138 17.67 -6.00 3.05
CA ALA A 138 16.61 -6.20 4.03
C ALA A 138 16.51 -7.69 4.36
N LEU A 139 16.41 -8.00 5.64
CA LEU A 139 16.23 -9.36 6.15
C LEU A 139 14.88 -9.43 6.83
N LEU A 140 13.94 -10.07 6.14
CA LEU A 140 12.61 -10.41 6.63
C LEU A 140 12.68 -11.82 7.22
N TYR A 141 12.39 -11.95 8.50
CA TYR A 141 12.47 -13.24 9.21
C TYR A 141 11.39 -13.34 10.27
N GLY A 142 11.04 -14.56 10.64
CA GLY A 142 9.96 -14.77 11.59
C GLY A 142 9.67 -16.24 11.81
N THR A 143 8.52 -16.50 12.42
CA THR A 143 8.00 -17.83 12.64
C THR A 143 6.53 -17.83 12.24
N LEU A 144 6.18 -18.68 11.29
CA LEU A 144 4.80 -18.89 10.88
C LEU A 144 4.13 -19.89 11.83
N ASN A 145 2.91 -19.59 12.23
CA ASN A 145 2.06 -20.48 13.01
C ASN A 145 0.64 -20.43 12.45
N THR A 146 0.14 -21.58 12.01
CA THR A 146 -1.17 -21.78 11.39
C THR A 146 -2.28 -22.12 12.38
N GLU A 147 -1.99 -22.11 13.68
CA GLU A 147 -2.98 -22.32 14.72
C GLU A 147 -4.05 -21.22 14.64
N VAL A 148 -5.29 -21.64 14.46
CA VAL A 148 -6.44 -20.75 14.30
C VAL A 148 -6.90 -20.26 15.68
N PRO A 149 -7.16 -18.95 15.86
CA PRO A 149 -7.72 -18.43 17.10
C PRO A 149 -9.09 -19.05 17.40
N ARG A 150 -9.38 -19.29 18.68
CA ARG A 150 -10.64 -19.92 19.13
C ARG A 150 -11.80 -18.90 19.23
N ASP A 151 -11.93 -18.05 18.22
CA ASP A 151 -12.94 -16.99 18.17
C ASP A 151 -14.25 -17.43 17.48
N GLY A 152 -14.26 -18.62 16.85
CA GLY A 152 -15.43 -19.18 16.15
C GLY A 152 -15.70 -18.61 14.76
N GLU A 153 -15.10 -17.47 14.40
CA GLU A 153 -15.28 -16.81 13.09
C GLU A 153 -14.08 -17.00 12.15
N THR A 154 -12.86 -16.87 12.68
CA THR A 154 -11.63 -17.01 11.89
C THR A 154 -11.45 -18.45 11.44
N LYS A 155 -11.41 -18.69 10.13
CA LYS A 155 -11.21 -20.04 9.54
C LYS A 155 -9.76 -20.34 9.17
N TYR A 156 -8.97 -19.29 8.92
CA TYR A 156 -7.59 -19.42 8.43
C TYR A 156 -6.68 -18.43 9.16
N SER A 157 -5.50 -18.89 9.55
CA SER A 157 -4.41 -18.10 10.14
C SER A 157 -3.07 -18.60 9.59
N GLY A 158 -1.96 -17.96 9.99
CA GLY A 158 -0.64 -18.30 9.46
C GLY A 158 -0.29 -17.52 8.19
N TYR A 159 -0.27 -16.20 8.28
CA TYR A 159 0.35 -15.35 7.26
C TYR A 159 1.26 -14.30 7.88
N CYS A 160 2.33 -13.98 7.15
CA CYS A 160 3.20 -12.85 7.42
C CYS A 160 3.41 -12.10 6.11
N SER A 161 3.29 -10.78 6.13
CA SER A 161 3.37 -9.93 4.95
C SER A 161 4.28 -8.74 5.20
N MET A 162 4.99 -8.32 4.17
CA MET A 162 5.77 -7.10 4.10
C MET A 162 5.31 -6.31 2.87
N ARG A 163 4.92 -5.06 3.05
CA ARG A 163 4.37 -4.20 1.99
C ARG A 163 5.02 -2.83 2.00
N SER A 164 5.32 -2.30 0.82
CA SER A 164 5.85 -0.96 0.67
C SER A 164 4.77 0.07 1.03
N ARG A 165 5.16 1.13 1.72
CA ARG A 165 4.30 2.30 1.93
C ARG A 165 4.07 2.97 0.57
N PRO A 166 2.84 3.41 0.27
CA PRO A 166 2.61 4.26 -0.88
C PRO A 166 3.52 5.48 -0.79
N ALA A 167 4.14 5.86 -1.90
CA ALA A 167 4.86 7.12 -1.95
C ALA A 167 3.86 8.26 -1.77
N VAL A 168 4.25 9.26 -0.99
CA VAL A 168 3.41 10.41 -0.69
C VAL A 168 4.12 11.66 -1.21
N GLY A 169 3.42 12.40 -2.05
CA GLY A 169 3.85 13.68 -2.60
C GLY A 169 3.45 14.86 -1.71
N SER A 170 3.52 16.06 -2.28
CA SER A 170 3.08 17.29 -1.62
C SER A 170 1.60 17.20 -1.21
N PHE A 171 1.28 17.83 -0.08
CA PHE A 171 -0.06 17.86 0.52
C PHE A 171 -0.66 16.48 0.79
N ASN A 172 0.20 15.50 1.10
CA ASN A 172 -0.19 14.11 1.34
C ASN A 172 -0.94 13.46 0.16
N ARG A 173 -0.66 13.90 -1.06
CA ARG A 173 -1.19 13.26 -2.26
C ARG A 173 -0.48 11.92 -2.47
N LYS A 174 -1.23 10.89 -2.84
CA LYS A 174 -0.63 9.61 -3.22
C LYS A 174 0.16 9.83 -4.51
N LYS A 175 1.43 9.43 -4.50
CA LYS A 175 2.30 9.42 -5.68
C LYS A 175 2.43 7.98 -6.15
N TYR A 176 2.21 7.76 -7.45
CA TYR A 176 2.34 6.46 -8.07
C TYR A 176 3.67 6.34 -8.79
N TYR A 177 4.16 5.11 -8.89
CA TYR A 177 5.28 4.79 -9.74
C TYR A 177 4.74 4.38 -11.11
N ASP A 178 5.15 5.09 -12.16
CA ASP A 178 4.81 4.70 -13.52
C ASP A 178 5.71 3.52 -13.94
N TRP A 179 5.13 2.33 -14.10
CA TRP A 179 5.82 1.14 -14.60
C TRP A 179 5.52 0.84 -16.08
N SER A 180 4.83 1.73 -16.81
CA SER A 180 4.35 1.51 -18.19
C SER A 180 5.45 1.12 -19.17
N ASN A 181 6.68 1.57 -18.94
CA ASN A 181 7.82 1.27 -19.81
C ASN A 181 8.43 -0.12 -19.59
N PHE A 182 8.06 -0.82 -18.52
CA PHE A 182 8.64 -2.09 -18.10
C PHE A 182 7.61 -3.21 -18.16
N ASN A 183 8.05 -4.42 -18.49
CA ASN A 183 7.19 -5.60 -18.59
C ASN A 183 7.48 -6.67 -17.54
N THR A 184 8.64 -6.58 -16.88
CA THR A 184 9.16 -7.63 -16.00
C THR A 184 9.59 -7.02 -14.68
N LEU A 185 9.15 -7.63 -13.58
CA LEU A 185 9.67 -7.37 -12.26
C LEU A 185 11.00 -8.09 -12.07
N TYR A 186 12.01 -7.38 -11.55
CA TYR A 186 13.35 -7.88 -11.35
C TYR A 186 13.73 -7.84 -9.88
N LEU A 187 13.92 -9.02 -9.29
CA LEU A 187 14.19 -9.19 -7.87
C LEU A 187 15.55 -9.84 -7.68
N ARG A 188 16.32 -9.36 -6.71
CA ARG A 188 17.49 -10.09 -6.20
C ARG A 188 17.27 -10.45 -4.75
N VAL A 189 17.05 -11.73 -4.51
CA VAL A 189 16.64 -12.27 -3.21
C VAL A 189 17.54 -13.43 -2.81
N ARG A 190 17.49 -13.80 -1.54
CA ARG A 190 18.06 -15.02 -1.01
C ARG A 190 17.08 -15.60 0.00
N GLY A 191 16.46 -16.71 -0.35
CA GLY A 191 15.42 -17.34 0.45
C GLY A 191 15.85 -18.63 1.16
N ASP A 192 14.93 -19.13 1.95
CA ASP A 192 14.99 -20.33 2.79
C ASP A 192 14.51 -21.61 2.10
N GLY A 193 14.04 -21.54 0.85
CA GLY A 193 13.48 -22.67 0.11
C GLY A 193 11.95 -22.72 0.15
N ARG A 194 11.30 -21.77 0.85
CA ARG A 194 9.85 -21.72 0.97
C ARG A 194 9.22 -20.98 -0.22
N PRO A 195 7.95 -21.28 -0.55
CA PRO A 195 7.20 -20.52 -1.53
C PRO A 195 6.74 -19.19 -0.93
N TRP A 196 7.07 -18.11 -1.62
CA TRP A 196 6.66 -16.75 -1.27
C TRP A 196 5.67 -16.23 -2.31
N MET A 197 4.72 -15.42 -1.87
CA MET A 197 3.80 -14.72 -2.75
C MET A 197 4.31 -13.29 -2.95
N VAL A 198 4.51 -12.92 -4.21
CA VAL A 198 4.83 -11.57 -4.64
C VAL A 198 3.52 -10.87 -4.97
N ASN A 199 3.31 -9.72 -4.34
CA ASN A 199 2.03 -9.02 -4.32
C ASN A 199 2.17 -7.60 -4.85
N ILE A 200 1.32 -7.26 -5.82
CA ILE A 200 1.18 -5.90 -6.35
C ILE A 200 -0.21 -5.39 -5.93
N TYR A 201 -0.21 -4.42 -5.02
CA TYR A 201 -1.41 -3.88 -4.40
C TYR A 201 -1.98 -2.74 -5.22
N THR A 202 -3.28 -2.85 -5.51
CA THR A 202 -4.02 -1.83 -6.24
C THR A 202 -4.62 -0.76 -5.35
N ASP A 203 -4.45 0.50 -5.75
CA ASP A 203 -5.33 1.54 -5.22
C ASP A 203 -6.65 1.44 -5.98
N PRO A 204 -7.74 1.07 -5.31
CA PRO A 204 -9.03 0.90 -5.95
C PRO A 204 -9.58 2.24 -6.43
N TYR A 205 -10.16 2.26 -7.62
CA TYR A 205 -11.05 3.37 -7.99
C TYR A 205 -12.42 3.20 -7.32
N PHE A 206 -12.93 1.97 -7.32
CA PHE A 206 -14.22 1.63 -6.72
C PHE A 206 -14.05 0.95 -5.35
N SER A 207 -14.93 1.27 -4.40
CA SER A 207 -14.89 0.71 -3.04
C SER A 207 -14.88 -0.82 -2.99
N HIS A 208 -15.51 -1.49 -3.95
CA HIS A 208 -15.55 -2.96 -4.03
C HIS A 208 -14.20 -3.59 -4.42
N GLN A 209 -13.32 -2.86 -5.10
CA GLN A 209 -12.00 -3.31 -5.55
C GLN A 209 -10.92 -3.15 -4.48
N LYS A 210 -11.28 -2.73 -3.25
CA LYS A 210 -10.31 -2.40 -2.21
C LYS A 210 -9.42 -3.56 -1.79
N ASP A 211 -9.92 -4.78 -1.95
CA ASP A 211 -9.23 -6.00 -1.58
C ASP A 211 -8.58 -6.71 -2.79
N ASP A 212 -8.48 -6.03 -3.94
CA ASP A 212 -7.94 -6.57 -5.18
C ASP A 212 -6.41 -6.53 -5.19
N LEU A 213 -5.84 -7.71 -5.39
CA LEU A 213 -4.42 -7.99 -5.26
C LEU A 213 -3.94 -8.87 -6.41
N TYR A 214 -2.94 -8.37 -7.15
CA TYR A 214 -2.24 -9.19 -8.12
C TYR A 214 -1.15 -9.99 -7.42
N SER A 215 -1.20 -11.30 -7.56
CA SER A 215 -0.32 -12.22 -6.86
C SER A 215 0.46 -13.07 -7.85
N TYR A 216 1.69 -13.43 -7.47
CA TYR A 216 2.51 -14.40 -8.17
C TYR A 216 3.26 -15.26 -7.15
N PHE A 217 3.35 -16.57 -7.38
CA PHE A 217 4.10 -17.47 -6.50
C PHE A 217 5.56 -17.55 -6.95
N MET A 218 6.47 -17.05 -6.13
CA MET A 218 7.91 -17.22 -6.30
C MET A 218 8.41 -18.37 -5.43
N PHE A 219 9.23 -19.24 -6.00
CA PHE A 219 9.87 -20.33 -5.29
C PHE A 219 11.34 -20.01 -5.12
N THR A 220 11.79 -19.94 -3.87
CA THR A 220 13.20 -19.72 -3.57
C THR A 220 13.94 -21.06 -3.58
N ARG A 221 15.18 -21.10 -4.06
CA ARG A 221 15.93 -22.38 -4.13
C ARG A 221 16.37 -22.91 -2.77
N GLY A 222 16.43 -22.05 -1.76
CA GLY A 222 17.01 -22.35 -0.46
C GLY A 222 18.53 -22.46 -0.54
N GLY A 223 19.25 -21.72 0.30
CA GLY A 223 20.70 -21.81 0.38
C GLY A 223 21.41 -20.48 0.62
N PRO A 224 22.76 -20.49 0.64
CA PRO A 224 23.55 -19.31 0.98
C PRO A 224 23.67 -18.28 -0.16
N TYR A 225 23.28 -18.65 -1.38
CA TYR A 225 23.52 -17.88 -2.60
C TYR A 225 22.37 -16.91 -2.92
N TRP A 226 22.74 -15.77 -3.50
CA TRP A 226 21.79 -14.83 -4.08
C TRP A 226 21.20 -15.37 -5.38
N GLU A 227 19.91 -15.19 -5.55
CA GLU A 227 19.19 -15.52 -6.77
C GLU A 227 18.53 -14.28 -7.39
N GLU A 228 18.57 -14.24 -8.71
CA GLU A 228 17.94 -13.20 -9.51
C GLU A 228 16.68 -13.79 -10.14
N ILE A 229 15.53 -13.23 -9.80
CA ILE A 229 14.22 -13.70 -10.24
C ILE A 229 13.62 -12.63 -11.14
N LYS A 230 13.25 -13.03 -12.36
CA LYS A 230 12.56 -12.20 -13.35
C LYS A 230 11.13 -12.69 -13.49
N ILE A 231 10.16 -11.85 -13.13
CA ILE A 231 8.73 -12.20 -13.14
C ILE A 231 8.01 -11.27 -14.10
N PRO A 232 7.55 -11.74 -15.27
CA PRO A 232 6.76 -10.93 -16.19
C PRO A 232 5.42 -10.50 -15.56
N PHE A 233 4.99 -9.26 -15.80
CA PHE A 233 3.71 -8.75 -15.31
C PHE A 233 2.51 -9.52 -15.89
N SER A 234 2.65 -10.09 -17.09
CA SER A 234 1.62 -10.94 -17.74
C SER A 234 1.22 -12.16 -16.92
N LYS A 235 2.11 -12.63 -16.02
CA LYS A 235 1.91 -13.86 -15.24
C LYS A 235 1.25 -13.64 -13.88
N PHE A 236 1.02 -12.39 -13.47
CA PHE A 236 0.32 -12.12 -12.22
C PHE A 236 -1.18 -12.38 -12.38
N PHE A 237 -1.77 -13.11 -11.43
CA PHE A 237 -3.21 -13.33 -11.38
C PHE A 237 -3.86 -12.42 -10.35
N LEU A 238 -5.08 -11.98 -10.64
CA LEU A 238 -5.92 -11.22 -9.76
C LEU A 238 -6.57 -12.13 -8.72
N SER A 239 -6.45 -11.72 -7.47
CA SER A 239 -7.17 -12.28 -6.33
C SER A 239 -7.89 -11.16 -5.59
N SER A 240 -9.08 -11.45 -5.09
CA SER A 240 -9.85 -10.54 -4.25
C SER A 240 -10.31 -11.28 -3.01
N ARG A 241 -10.05 -10.72 -1.83
CA ARG A 241 -10.41 -11.33 -0.52
C ARG A 241 -9.96 -12.79 -0.37
N GLY A 242 -8.76 -13.11 -0.88
CA GLY A 242 -8.19 -14.46 -0.82
C GLY A 242 -8.82 -15.46 -1.80
N ARG A 243 -9.64 -15.01 -2.75
CA ARG A 243 -10.16 -15.84 -3.85
C ARG A 243 -9.62 -15.36 -5.19
N VAL A 244 -9.08 -16.28 -5.98
CA VAL A 244 -8.73 -16.02 -7.39
C VAL A 244 -10.00 -15.67 -8.14
N GLN A 245 -9.97 -14.59 -8.92
CA GLN A 245 -11.12 -14.17 -9.71
C GLN A 245 -11.15 -14.90 -11.05
N ASP A 246 -12.34 -15.23 -11.55
CA ASP A 246 -12.44 -15.84 -12.90
C ASP A 246 -12.16 -14.81 -13.99
N SER A 247 -12.65 -13.57 -13.79
CA SER A 247 -12.40 -12.45 -14.70
C SER A 247 -11.03 -11.87 -14.39
N GLN A 248 -10.03 -12.34 -15.13
CA GLN A 248 -8.66 -11.89 -15.02
C GLN A 248 -8.44 -10.66 -15.94
N HIS A 249 -7.60 -9.72 -15.52
CA HIS A 249 -7.21 -8.57 -16.36
C HIS A 249 -5.74 -8.19 -16.14
N PRO A 250 -5.10 -7.50 -17.11
CA PRO A 250 -3.70 -7.09 -16.99
C PRO A 250 -3.43 -6.23 -15.76
N VAL A 251 -2.22 -6.37 -15.21
CA VAL A 251 -1.77 -5.62 -14.03
C VAL A 251 -1.81 -4.13 -14.32
N TRP A 252 -2.48 -3.38 -13.44
CA TRP A 252 -2.40 -1.93 -13.43
C TRP A 252 -1.05 -1.52 -12.87
N LEU A 253 -0.30 -0.66 -13.56
CA LEU A 253 1.12 -0.44 -13.31
C LEU A 253 1.45 0.64 -12.25
N ASP A 254 0.44 1.35 -11.72
CA ASP A 254 0.58 2.41 -10.71
C ASP A 254 0.37 1.90 -9.26
N LYS A 255 1.37 1.24 -8.66
CA LYS A 255 1.09 0.36 -7.49
C LYS A 255 2.15 0.31 -6.39
N THR A 256 1.73 -0.24 -5.25
CA THR A 256 2.62 -0.64 -4.15
C THR A 256 2.95 -2.13 -4.24
N PHE A 257 4.08 -2.52 -3.66
CA PHE A 257 4.64 -3.85 -3.81
C PHE A 257 4.78 -4.53 -2.45
N GLY A 258 4.70 -5.85 -2.40
CA GLY A 258 4.96 -6.59 -1.16
C GLY A 258 5.23 -8.07 -1.36
N PHE A 259 5.67 -8.69 -0.28
CA PHE A 259 5.89 -10.13 -0.16
C PHE A 259 4.97 -10.66 0.94
N THR A 260 4.39 -11.82 0.71
CA THR A 260 3.59 -12.53 1.71
C THR A 260 4.01 -13.99 1.75
N ILE A 261 4.16 -14.53 2.95
CA ILE A 261 4.31 -15.96 3.18
C ILE A 261 3.03 -16.48 3.85
N GLY A 262 2.53 -17.61 3.36
CA GLY A 262 1.26 -18.20 3.75
C GLY A 262 1.11 -19.62 3.19
N ASP A 263 2.20 -20.40 3.26
CA ASP A 263 2.31 -21.76 2.72
C ASP A 263 1.69 -22.84 3.63
N LYS A 264 1.09 -22.43 4.75
CA LYS A 264 0.52 -23.30 5.79
C LYS A 264 1.52 -24.27 6.43
N VAL A 265 2.81 -23.96 6.37
CA VAL A 265 3.86 -24.76 7.02
C VAL A 265 4.33 -24.02 8.27
N ASP A 266 4.14 -24.61 9.43
CA ASP A 266 4.63 -24.02 10.67
C ASP A 266 6.16 -24.06 10.71
N GLY A 267 6.77 -22.99 11.19
CA GLY A 267 8.22 -22.94 11.37
C GLY A 267 8.86 -21.60 11.02
N PRO A 268 10.18 -21.50 11.22
CA PRO A 268 10.91 -20.29 10.89
C PRO A 268 10.89 -20.04 9.39
N PHE A 269 10.90 -18.76 9.01
CA PHE A 269 11.14 -18.35 7.63
C PHE A 269 12.15 -17.23 7.57
N GLN A 270 12.86 -17.15 6.45
CA GLN A 270 13.84 -16.13 6.18
C GLN A 270 13.87 -15.77 4.69
N LEU A 271 13.76 -14.47 4.41
CA LEU A 271 13.93 -13.89 3.08
C LEU A 271 14.83 -12.67 3.18
N GLU A 272 15.97 -12.72 2.49
CA GLU A 272 16.84 -11.58 2.29
C GLU A 272 16.61 -10.96 0.91
N ILE A 273 16.57 -9.64 0.87
CA ILE A 273 16.26 -8.86 -0.33
C ILE A 273 17.33 -7.79 -0.49
N ASP A 274 18.11 -7.84 -1.58
CA ASP A 274 19.11 -6.80 -1.89
C ASP A 274 18.41 -5.61 -2.56
N PHE A 275 17.70 -5.89 -3.66
CA PHE A 275 16.94 -4.87 -4.37
C PHE A 275 15.70 -5.42 -5.06
N ILE A 276 14.79 -4.49 -5.36
CA ILE A 276 13.58 -4.70 -6.14
C ILE A 276 13.61 -3.66 -7.27
N GLY A 277 13.50 -4.13 -8.50
CA GLY A 277 13.56 -3.30 -9.69
C GLY A 277 12.61 -3.76 -10.78
N LEU A 278 12.68 -3.05 -11.89
CA LEU A 278 11.92 -3.26 -13.11
C LEU A 278 12.90 -3.53 -14.24
N LEU A 279 12.50 -4.38 -15.17
CA LEU A 279 13.24 -4.75 -16.35
C LEU A 279 12.30 -4.67 -17.56
N LYS A 280 12.79 -4.10 -18.66
CA LYS A 280 12.16 -4.11 -19.97
C LYS A 280 12.81 -5.20 -20.80
N ASP A 281 12.25 -6.41 -20.70
CA ASP A 281 12.70 -7.55 -21.47
C ASP A 281 12.14 -7.49 -22.90
N ARG A 282 13.00 -7.32 -23.90
CA ARG A 282 12.55 -7.26 -25.30
C ARG A 282 12.11 -8.62 -25.85
N ALA A 283 12.53 -9.72 -25.22
CA ALA A 283 12.15 -11.07 -25.63
C ALA A 283 10.72 -11.41 -25.20
N HIS A 284 10.26 -10.84 -24.08
CA HIS A 284 8.93 -11.08 -23.54
C HIS A 284 7.87 -10.20 -24.22
N ARG A 285 7.03 -10.81 -25.06
CA ARG A 285 5.97 -10.13 -25.83
C ARG A 285 4.55 -10.43 -25.35
N GLU A 286 4.39 -11.35 -24.40
CA GLU A 286 3.08 -11.71 -23.86
C GLU A 286 2.54 -10.56 -22.99
N GLU A 287 1.37 -10.05 -23.34
CA GLU A 287 0.68 -9.02 -22.57
C GLU A 287 -0.09 -9.63 -21.39
N PHE A 288 -0.68 -10.81 -21.60
CA PHE A 288 -1.54 -11.45 -20.63
C PHE A 288 -1.55 -12.97 -20.79
N ALA A 289 -1.27 -13.72 -19.71
CA ALA A 289 -1.12 -15.17 -19.75
C ALA A 289 -2.43 -15.95 -19.56
N TYR A 290 -3.49 -15.31 -19.05
CA TYR A 290 -4.71 -15.98 -18.64
C TYR A 290 -5.81 -15.89 -19.71
N GLU A 291 -6.52 -16.99 -19.93
CA GLU A 291 -7.62 -17.05 -20.87
C GLU A 291 -8.81 -16.22 -20.39
N ILE A 292 -9.44 -15.49 -21.31
CA ILE A 292 -10.69 -14.80 -21.07
C ILE A 292 -11.79 -15.65 -21.71
N TYR A 293 -12.66 -16.24 -20.89
CA TYR A 293 -13.82 -16.96 -21.39
C TYR A 293 -14.96 -15.98 -21.67
N ASP A 294 -15.55 -16.05 -22.87
CA ASP A 294 -16.80 -15.37 -23.16
C ASP A 294 -17.91 -16.01 -22.31
N LYS A 295 -18.39 -15.27 -21.31
CA LYS A 295 -19.51 -15.70 -20.48
C LYS A 295 -20.79 -15.60 -21.29
N ASN A 296 -21.22 -16.73 -21.87
CA ASN A 296 -22.48 -16.95 -22.56
C ASN A 296 -22.84 -15.86 -23.59
N THR A 297 -22.58 -16.14 -24.86
CA THR A 297 -23.23 -15.41 -25.95
C THR A 297 -24.75 -15.49 -25.73
N PRO A 298 -25.48 -14.37 -25.63
CA PRO A 298 -26.93 -14.45 -25.52
C PRO A 298 -27.46 -15.15 -26.78
N VAL A 299 -28.07 -16.31 -26.57
CA VAL A 299 -28.78 -17.09 -27.60
C VAL A 299 -30.09 -16.40 -27.94
#